data_AF-A0A965MK34-F1
#
_entry.id   AF-A0A965MK34-F1
#
_cell.length_a   1.000
_cell.length_b   1.000
_cell.length_c   1.000
_cell.angle_alpha   90.00
_cell.angle_beta   90.00
_cell.angle_gamma   90.00
#
_symmetry.space_group_name_H-M   'P 1'
#
loop_
_entity.id
_entity.type
_entity.pdbx_description
1 polymer ?
#
loop_
_entity_poly.entity_id
_entity_poly.type
_entity_poly.pdbx_seq_one_letter_code
_entity_poly.pdbx_strand_id
1 'polypeptide(L)'
;MQEITIKIRFNRVCLGAAKKRRHGQIIFCFDRDPSQRVMFLPSSWLSCMRYAAKIANRHHAEVKKIDWCPIVIGEPRNDWRRTIITQQANSQTRSHYALHEAFRPGDVVELSAVLPDEIPLGDFVHLLTLVGKYRGFSPFNNAQEKYGTFEVISVEPVSGPGSDD
;
A
#
# COMPACT_ATOMS: atom_id res chain seq x y z
N MET A 1 9.34 -2.07 21.96
CA MET A 1 8.82 -1.62 20.65
C MET A 1 9.97 -1.05 19.84
N GLN A 2 10.03 -1.31 18.54
CA GLN A 2 11.14 -0.90 17.67
C GLN A 2 10.62 -0.13 16.46
N GLU A 3 11.14 1.07 16.21
CA GLU A 3 10.86 1.79 14.96
C GLU A 3 11.64 1.15 13.80
N ILE A 4 10.99 1.00 12.65
CA ILE A 4 11.55 0.40 11.45
C ILE A 4 11.28 1.27 10.22
N THR A 5 12.26 1.31 9.32
CA THR A 5 12.11 1.84 7.96
C THR A 5 11.95 0.67 6.98
N ILE A 6 11.00 0.79 6.07
CA ILE A 6 10.58 -0.26 5.15
C ILE A 6 10.67 0.28 3.73
N LYS A 7 11.38 -0.42 2.85
CA LYS A 7 11.39 -0.14 1.41
C LYS A 7 10.65 -1.25 0.68
N ILE A 8 9.66 -0.88 -0.13
CA ILE A 8 8.95 -1.80 -1.02
C ILE A 8 9.08 -1.34 -2.47
N ARG A 9 9.14 -2.27 -3.40
CA ARG A 9 9.09 -1.98 -4.84
C ARG A 9 7.81 -2.56 -5.44
N PHE A 10 7.05 -1.73 -6.14
CA PHE A 10 5.82 -2.19 -6.77
C PHE A 10 6.11 -3.10 -7.97
N ASN A 11 5.48 -4.26 -7.99
CA ASN A 11 5.50 -5.20 -9.12
C ASN A 11 4.33 -4.92 -10.08
N ARG A 12 3.22 -4.41 -9.52
CA ARG A 12 2.04 -3.98 -10.25
C ARG A 12 1.65 -2.59 -9.79
N VAL A 13 0.99 -1.87 -10.68
CA VAL A 13 0.56 -0.49 -10.46
C VAL A 13 -0.23 -0.38 -9.16
N CYS A 14 0.13 0.54 -8.28
CA CYS A 14 -0.64 0.87 -7.08
C CYS A 14 -1.43 2.15 -7.30
N LEU A 15 -2.75 2.07 -7.20
CA LEU A 15 -3.66 3.17 -7.52
C LEU A 15 -4.18 3.87 -6.27
N GLY A 16 -4.25 5.20 -6.32
CA GLY A 16 -4.99 6.01 -5.36
C GLY A 16 -6.51 5.89 -5.56
N ALA A 17 -7.30 6.06 -4.49
CA ALA A 17 -8.76 5.94 -4.50
C ALA A 17 -9.53 7.19 -4.05
N ALA A 18 -8.84 8.21 -3.54
CA ALA A 18 -9.47 9.44 -3.09
C ALA A 18 -9.94 10.26 -4.30
N LYS A 19 -11.23 10.57 -4.39
CA LYS A 19 -11.77 11.33 -5.53
C LYS A 19 -11.41 12.80 -5.40
N LYS A 20 -10.75 13.35 -6.40
CA LYS A 20 -10.49 14.79 -6.54
C LYS A 20 -11.07 15.28 -7.88
N ARG A 21 -11.79 16.40 -7.84
CA ARG A 21 -12.28 17.05 -9.05
C ARG A 21 -11.25 18.07 -9.53
N ARG A 22 -10.81 17.97 -10.78
CA ARG A 22 -9.93 18.96 -11.44
C ARG A 22 -10.47 19.26 -12.84
N HIS A 23 -10.67 20.54 -13.16
CA HIS A 23 -11.16 21.00 -14.48
C HIS A 23 -12.40 20.22 -14.98
N GLY A 24 -13.36 19.95 -14.09
CA GLY A 24 -14.58 19.20 -14.44
C GLY A 24 -14.43 17.68 -14.49
N GLN A 25 -13.21 17.13 -14.49
CA GLN A 25 -12.93 15.69 -14.49
C GLN A 25 -12.66 15.16 -13.08
N ILE A 26 -13.05 13.90 -12.83
CA ILE A 26 -12.69 13.18 -11.60
C ILE A 26 -11.36 12.46 -11.84
N ILE A 27 -10.41 12.71 -10.95
CA ILE A 27 -9.13 12.00 -10.87
C ILE A 27 -9.07 11.34 -9.49
N PHE A 28 -8.70 10.07 -9.46
CA PHE A 28 -8.52 9.31 -8.23
C PHE A 28 -7.07 9.46 -7.75
N CYS A 29 -6.87 10.15 -6.64
CA CYS A 29 -5.57 10.47 -6.07
C CYS A 29 -5.28 9.60 -4.84
N PHE A 30 -4.03 9.62 -4.37
CA PHE A 30 -3.74 9.20 -3.00
C PHE A 30 -4.19 10.26 -1.99
N ASP A 31 -4.59 9.83 -0.81
CA ASP A 31 -4.80 10.73 0.33
C ASP A 31 -3.50 11.48 0.63
N ARG A 32 -3.64 12.69 1.16
CA ARG A 32 -2.51 13.56 1.47
C ARG A 32 -2.69 14.25 2.81
N ASP A 33 -1.57 14.50 3.47
CA ASP A 33 -1.55 15.32 4.69
C ASP A 33 -1.68 16.82 4.35
N PRO A 34 -1.77 17.72 5.34
CA PRO A 34 -1.80 19.16 5.09
C PRO A 34 -0.59 19.67 4.29
N SER A 35 0.56 19.00 4.42
CA SER A 35 1.80 19.29 3.69
C SER A 35 1.84 18.70 2.28
N GLN A 36 0.73 18.15 1.77
CA GLN A 36 0.59 17.51 0.46
C GLN A 36 1.42 16.24 0.25
N ARG A 37 1.94 15.62 1.31
CA ARG A 37 2.66 14.34 1.26
C ARG A 37 1.68 13.19 1.10
N VAL A 38 2.04 12.19 0.30
CA VAL A 38 1.21 11.02 0.04
C VAL A 38 1.02 10.22 1.32
N MET A 39 -0.21 9.75 1.55
CA MET A 39 -0.59 8.95 2.71
C MET A 39 -1.07 7.56 2.31
N PHE A 40 -0.55 6.56 3.01
CA PHE A 40 -1.09 5.21 3.07
C PHE A 40 -1.74 5.01 4.44
N LEU A 41 -3.07 4.93 4.45
CA LEU A 41 -3.82 4.90 5.71
C LEU A 41 -3.43 3.66 6.56
N PRO A 42 -3.19 3.83 7.88
CA PRO A 42 -2.88 2.72 8.78
C PRO A 42 -3.95 1.62 8.78
N SER A 43 -5.22 1.99 8.58
CA SER A 43 -6.34 1.04 8.46
C SER A 43 -6.20 0.11 7.26
N SER A 44 -5.67 0.60 6.13
CA SER A 44 -5.37 -0.20 4.95
C SER A 44 -4.25 -1.20 5.23
N TRP A 45 -3.18 -0.75 5.90
CA TRP A 45 -2.09 -1.63 6.33
C TRP A 45 -2.56 -2.68 7.32
N LEU A 46 -3.35 -2.32 8.32
CA LEU A 46 -3.95 -3.26 9.27
C LEU A 46 -4.79 -4.32 8.56
N SER A 47 -5.61 -3.93 7.58
CA SER A 47 -6.39 -4.86 6.74
C SER A 47 -5.48 -5.84 6.00
N CYS A 48 -4.35 -5.38 5.48
CA CYS A 48 -3.35 -6.20 4.81
C CYS A 48 -2.64 -7.16 5.77
N MET A 49 -2.16 -6.67 6.92
CA MET A 49 -1.44 -7.47 7.91
C MET A 49 -2.33 -8.53 8.55
N ARG A 50 -3.62 -8.24 8.80
CA ARG A 50 -4.59 -9.26 9.24
C ARG A 50 -4.74 -10.40 8.23
N TYR A 51 -4.69 -10.10 6.94
CA TYR A 51 -4.73 -11.13 5.92
C TYR A 51 -3.46 -11.98 5.89
N ALA A 52 -2.29 -11.35 5.98
CA ALA A 52 -1.03 -12.07 6.07
C ALA A 52 -0.96 -12.95 7.33
N ALA A 53 -1.40 -12.44 8.48
CA ALA A 53 -1.48 -13.19 9.74
C ALA A 53 -2.37 -14.44 9.61
N LYS A 54 -3.49 -14.34 8.88
CA LYS A 54 -4.34 -15.50 8.57
C LYS A 54 -3.63 -16.55 7.72
N ILE A 55 -2.89 -16.13 6.69
CA ILE A 55 -2.13 -17.07 5.83
C ILE A 55 -1.00 -17.72 6.61
N ALA A 56 -0.23 -16.94 7.36
CA ALA A 56 0.88 -17.43 8.17
C ALA A 56 0.42 -18.23 9.40
N ASN A 57 -0.88 -18.13 9.74
CA ASN A 57 -1.48 -18.64 10.96
C ASN A 57 -0.72 -18.22 12.23
N ARG A 58 -0.27 -16.96 12.28
CA ARG A 58 0.53 -16.39 13.37
C ARG A 58 0.20 -14.91 13.57
N HIS A 59 0.51 -14.40 14.76
CA HIS A 59 0.47 -12.95 15.08
C HIS A 59 -0.91 -12.28 14.90
N HIS A 60 -2.00 -13.03 15.04
CA HIS A 60 -3.37 -12.56 14.75
C HIS A 60 -3.81 -11.37 15.60
N ALA A 61 -3.35 -11.29 16.85
CA ALA A 61 -3.65 -10.18 17.75
C ALA A 61 -2.61 -9.06 17.63
N GLU A 62 -1.35 -9.45 17.48
CA GLU A 62 -0.15 -8.62 17.52
C GLU A 62 -0.09 -7.67 16.32
N VAL A 63 -0.54 -8.10 15.14
CA VAL A 63 -0.58 -7.22 13.95
C VAL A 63 -1.48 -5.99 14.12
N LYS A 64 -2.38 -6.00 15.12
CA LYS A 64 -3.22 -4.84 15.47
C LYS A 64 -2.47 -3.77 16.25
N LYS A 65 -1.32 -4.13 16.84
CA LYS A 65 -0.46 -3.26 17.65
C LYS A 65 0.65 -2.59 16.83
N ILE A 66 0.72 -2.85 15.52
CA ILE A 66 1.71 -2.19 14.63
C ILE A 66 1.24 -0.77 14.36
N ASP A 67 2.04 0.21 14.79
CA ASP A 67 1.74 1.63 14.56
C ASP A 67 2.39 2.09 13.26
N TRP A 68 1.58 2.22 12.22
CA TRP A 68 2.04 2.66 10.90
C TRP A 68 2.12 4.17 10.83
N CYS A 69 3.27 4.70 10.39
CA CYS A 69 3.33 6.07 9.92
C CYS A 69 2.53 6.15 8.61
N PRO A 70 1.55 7.07 8.50
CA PRO A 70 0.76 7.16 7.29
C PRO A 70 1.55 7.77 6.12
N ILE A 71 2.62 8.51 6.40
CA ILE A 71 3.37 9.24 5.38
C ILE A 71 4.21 8.26 4.57
N VAL A 72 4.14 8.41 3.25
CA VAL A 72 4.92 7.65 2.28
C VAL A 72 5.94 8.56 1.62
N ILE A 73 7.18 8.12 1.56
CA ILE A 73 8.21 8.77 0.76
C ILE A 73 8.20 8.11 -0.63
N GLY A 74 7.75 8.87 -1.61
CA GLY A 74 7.66 8.45 -3.01
C GLY A 74 6.77 9.39 -3.83
N GLU A 75 6.97 9.39 -5.15
CA GLU A 75 6.28 10.30 -6.06
C GLU A 75 5.37 9.56 -7.04
N PRO A 76 4.03 9.55 -6.82
CA PRO A 76 3.11 8.95 -7.77
C PRO A 76 2.90 9.85 -9.00
N ARG A 77 2.54 9.23 -10.13
CA ARG A 77 2.27 9.92 -11.40
C ARG A 77 0.76 9.96 -11.67
N ASN A 78 0.24 11.03 -12.26
CA ASN A 78 -1.19 11.35 -12.35
C ASN A 78 -1.87 10.99 -13.69
N ASP A 79 -1.30 10.06 -14.44
CA ASP A 79 -1.69 9.76 -15.82
C ASP A 79 -2.13 8.30 -16.04
N TRP A 80 -2.30 7.52 -14.97
CA TRP A 80 -2.71 6.13 -15.11
C TRP A 80 -4.18 6.02 -15.51
N ARG A 81 -4.47 5.24 -16.57
CA ARG A 81 -5.83 5.02 -17.07
C ARG A 81 -6.28 3.61 -16.73
N ARG A 82 -7.19 3.46 -15.76
CA ARG A 82 -7.82 2.17 -15.46
C ARG A 82 -9.06 2.00 -16.35
N THR A 83 -9.10 0.94 -17.14
CA THR A 83 -10.27 0.63 -17.98
C THR A 83 -11.39 0.07 -17.11
N ILE A 84 -12.59 0.59 -17.29
CA ILE A 84 -13.82 0.13 -16.64
C ILE A 84 -14.76 -0.33 -17.73
N ILE A 85 -15.12 -1.61 -17.66
CA ILE A 85 -16.10 -2.22 -18.55
C ILE A 85 -17.44 -2.21 -17.82
N THR A 86 -18.42 -1.51 -18.37
CA THR A 86 -19.79 -1.48 -17.84
C THR A 86 -20.70 -2.25 -18.77
N GLN A 87 -21.29 -3.33 -18.26
CA GLN A 87 -22.37 -4.05 -18.94
C GLN A 87 -23.67 -3.27 -18.71
N GLN A 88 -24.31 -2.82 -19.80
CA GLN A 88 -25.63 -2.23 -19.74
C GLN A 88 -26.72 -3.30 -19.91
N ALA A 89 -27.93 -3.00 -19.43
CA ALA A 89 -29.10 -3.88 -19.50
C ALA A 89 -29.44 -4.36 -20.94
N ASN A 90 -28.99 -3.63 -21.96
CA ASN A 90 -29.30 -3.90 -23.37
C ASN A 90 -28.21 -4.71 -24.11
N SER A 91 -27.38 -5.47 -23.39
CA SER A 91 -26.26 -6.26 -23.96
C SER A 91 -25.16 -5.46 -24.66
N GLN A 92 -25.20 -4.12 -24.62
CA GLN A 92 -24.12 -3.27 -25.11
C GLN A 92 -23.06 -3.08 -24.02
N THR A 93 -21.82 -3.45 -24.34
CA THR A 93 -20.67 -3.25 -23.47
C THR A 93 -20.03 -1.91 -23.78
N ARG A 94 -19.98 -1.00 -22.80
CA ARG A 94 -19.26 0.27 -22.96
C ARG A 94 -18.02 0.26 -22.07
N SER A 95 -16.86 0.47 -22.69
CA SER A 95 -15.61 0.73 -21.97
C SER A 95 -15.41 2.23 -21.80
N HIS A 96 -15.07 2.65 -20.59
CA HIS A 96 -14.55 3.99 -20.30
C HIS A 96 -13.31 3.86 -19.42
N TYR A 97 -12.56 4.95 -19.22
CA TYR A 97 -11.40 4.94 -18.33
C TYR A 97 -11.60 5.87 -17.13
N ALA A 98 -11.07 5.46 -15.98
CA ALA A 98 -10.86 6.31 -14.83
C ALA A 98 -9.38 6.74 -14.78
N LEU A 99 -9.14 8.03 -14.51
CA LEU A 99 -7.79 8.55 -14.30
C LEU A 99 -7.37 8.39 -12.84
N HIS A 100 -6.16 7.90 -12.63
CA HIS A 100 -5.58 7.66 -11.31
C HIS A 100 -4.20 8.28 -11.18
N GLU A 101 -3.90 8.76 -9.97
CA GLU A 101 -2.53 8.76 -9.48
C GLU A 101 -2.09 7.33 -9.18
N ALA A 102 -0.85 7.04 -9.55
CA ALA A 102 -0.30 5.71 -9.45
C ALA A 102 1.19 5.69 -9.14
N PHE A 103 1.58 4.77 -8.29
CA PHE A 103 2.94 4.21 -8.31
C PHE A 103 2.98 3.10 -9.35
N ARG A 104 3.97 3.15 -10.23
CA ARG A 104 4.14 2.22 -11.35
C ARG A 104 5.00 1.02 -10.95
N PRO A 105 4.98 -0.06 -11.75
CA PRO A 105 5.94 -1.14 -11.60
C PRO A 105 7.37 -0.58 -11.63
N GLY A 106 8.19 -1.01 -10.67
CA GLY A 106 9.56 -0.55 -10.48
C GLY A 106 9.71 0.64 -9.53
N ASP A 107 8.64 1.41 -9.27
CA ASP A 107 8.70 2.50 -8.29
C ASP A 107 8.94 1.93 -6.89
N VAL A 108 9.90 2.50 -6.18
CA VAL A 108 10.23 2.18 -4.79
C VAL A 108 9.63 3.25 -3.90
N VAL A 109 8.97 2.82 -2.82
CA VAL A 109 8.49 3.73 -1.78
C VAL A 109 9.06 3.32 -0.43
N GLU A 110 9.29 4.32 0.40
CA GLU A 110 9.73 4.15 1.77
C GLU A 110 8.59 4.49 2.74
N LEU A 111 8.47 3.64 3.77
CA LEU A 111 7.44 3.66 4.79
C LEU A 111 8.11 3.51 6.17
N SER A 112 7.44 3.96 7.22
CA SER A 112 7.90 3.74 8.59
C SER A 112 6.80 3.16 9.45
N ALA A 113 7.17 2.34 10.43
CA ALA A 113 6.25 1.80 11.41
C ALA A 113 6.96 1.54 12.74
N VAL A 114 6.20 1.45 13.83
CA VAL A 114 6.68 0.92 15.10
C VAL A 114 6.16 -0.51 15.26
N LEU A 115 7.10 -1.44 15.43
CA LEU A 115 6.83 -2.86 15.58
C LEU A 115 6.68 -3.21 17.07
N PRO A 116 5.64 -3.99 17.45
CA PRO A 116 5.52 -4.54 18.79
C PRO A 116 6.58 -5.62 19.03
N ASP A 117 7.04 -5.77 20.28
CA ASP A 117 8.13 -6.70 20.63
C ASP A 117 7.77 -8.17 20.38
N GLU A 118 6.47 -8.47 20.37
CA GLU A 118 5.94 -9.81 20.12
C GLU A 118 6.04 -10.26 18.66
N ILE A 119 6.36 -9.36 17.72
CA ILE A 119 6.60 -9.70 16.32
C ILE A 119 8.10 -9.54 16.03
N PRO A 120 8.86 -10.65 15.96
CA PRO A 120 10.25 -10.58 15.52
C PRO A 120 10.36 -9.98 14.11
N LEU A 121 11.45 -9.27 13.84
CA LEU A 121 11.67 -8.60 12.54
C LEU A 121 11.54 -9.57 11.35
N GLY A 122 12.08 -10.78 11.46
CA GLY A 122 11.97 -11.80 10.42
C GLY A 122 10.53 -12.24 10.14
N ASP A 123 9.70 -12.34 11.18
CA ASP A 123 8.28 -12.65 11.05
C ASP A 123 7.51 -11.48 10.42
N PHE A 124 7.85 -10.24 10.79
CA PHE A 124 7.29 -9.06 10.14
C PHE A 124 7.61 -9.02 8.64
N VAL A 125 8.87 -9.24 8.26
CA VAL A 125 9.30 -9.31 6.85
C VAL A 125 8.53 -10.40 6.11
N HIS A 126 8.34 -11.56 6.74
CA HIS A 126 7.55 -12.65 6.16
C HIS A 126 6.09 -12.24 5.93
N LEU A 127 5.44 -11.65 6.93
CA LEU A 127 4.06 -11.17 6.82
C LEU A 127 3.92 -10.11 5.71
N LEU A 128 4.84 -9.14 5.66
CA LEU A 128 4.83 -8.10 4.64
C LEU A 128 5.08 -8.68 3.23
N THR A 129 5.91 -9.71 3.12
CA THR A 129 6.11 -10.47 1.87
C THR A 129 4.82 -11.17 1.43
N LEU A 130 4.07 -11.77 2.36
CA LEU A 130 2.76 -12.36 2.06
C LEU A 130 1.76 -11.32 1.56
N VAL A 131 1.75 -10.12 2.16
CA VAL A 131 0.96 -8.99 1.65
C VAL A 131 1.37 -8.68 0.21
N GLY A 132 2.65 -8.40 -0.03
CA GLY A 132 3.17 -8.01 -1.33
C GLY A 132 2.86 -9.03 -2.44
N LYS A 133 2.95 -10.33 -2.11
CA LYS A 133 2.73 -11.43 -3.06
C LYS A 133 1.25 -11.69 -3.37
N TYR A 134 0.38 -11.69 -2.35
CA TYR A 134 -0.98 -12.23 -2.49
C TYR A 134 -2.09 -11.18 -2.42
N ARG A 135 -1.85 -10.03 -1.77
CA ARG A 135 -2.89 -9.03 -1.52
C ARG A 135 -2.58 -7.64 -2.07
N GLY A 136 -1.32 -7.24 -2.13
CA GLY A 136 -0.92 -5.88 -2.48
C GLY A 136 -1.52 -4.81 -1.55
N PHE A 137 -1.18 -3.55 -1.81
CA PHE A 137 -1.70 -2.41 -1.06
C PHE A 137 -2.88 -1.70 -1.75
N SER A 138 -3.01 -1.81 -3.08
CA SER A 138 -3.99 -1.00 -3.82
C SER A 138 -5.44 -1.43 -3.51
N PRO A 139 -6.35 -0.48 -3.24
CA PRO A 139 -7.76 -0.78 -2.98
C PRO A 139 -8.50 -1.34 -4.20
N PHE A 140 -7.91 -1.25 -5.40
CA PHE A 140 -8.46 -1.81 -6.62
C PHE A 140 -7.92 -3.22 -6.93
N ASN A 141 -7.16 -3.82 -6.01
CA ASN A 141 -6.69 -5.19 -6.21
C ASN A 141 -7.87 -6.17 -6.31
N ASN A 142 -7.87 -6.95 -7.39
CA ASN A 142 -8.78 -8.03 -7.64
C ASN A 142 -8.02 -9.22 -8.25
N ALA A 143 -8.67 -10.38 -8.33
CA ALA A 143 -8.04 -11.63 -8.78
C ALA A 143 -7.41 -11.55 -10.19
N GLN A 144 -7.91 -10.64 -11.05
CA GLN A 144 -7.47 -10.49 -12.43
C GLN A 144 -6.31 -9.50 -12.55
N GLU A 145 -6.46 -8.29 -12.02
CA GLU A 145 -5.52 -7.19 -12.25
C GLU A 145 -4.37 -7.14 -11.24
N LYS A 146 -4.56 -7.68 -10.03
CA LYS A 146 -3.50 -7.79 -9.01
C LYS A 146 -2.79 -6.48 -8.67
N TYR A 147 -3.51 -5.35 -8.69
CA TYR A 147 -2.95 -4.02 -8.45
C TYR A 147 -2.26 -3.90 -7.08
N GLY A 148 -1.17 -3.13 -7.06
CA GLY A 148 -0.42 -2.77 -5.85
C GLY A 148 0.30 -3.93 -5.19
N THR A 149 0.51 -5.05 -5.87
CA THR A 149 1.45 -6.09 -5.42
C THR A 149 2.88 -5.55 -5.50
N PHE A 150 3.72 -5.98 -4.56
CA PHE A 150 5.07 -5.45 -4.36
C PHE A 150 6.02 -6.52 -3.82
N GLU A 151 7.31 -6.24 -3.90
CA GLU A 151 8.36 -6.96 -3.19
C GLU A 151 8.92 -6.11 -2.05
N VAL A 152 9.37 -6.78 -0.99
CA VAL A 152 10.06 -6.13 0.13
C VAL A 152 11.54 -6.03 -0.23
N ILE A 153 12.07 -4.80 -0.26
CA ILE A 153 13.47 -4.53 -0.59
C ILE A 153 14.33 -4.54 0.67
N SER A 154 13.92 -3.80 1.69
CA SER A 154 14.57 -3.83 3.00
C SER A 154 13.59 -3.49 4.12
N VAL A 155 13.89 -4.01 5.30
CA VAL A 155 13.29 -3.58 6.57
C VAL A 155 14.42 -3.44 7.56
N GLU A 156 14.65 -2.21 8.01
CA GLU A 156 15.80 -1.83 8.82
C GLU A 156 15.31 -1.20 10.13
N PRO A 157 15.79 -1.65 11.30
CA PRO A 157 15.58 -0.92 12.55
C PRO A 157 16.14 0.49 12.45
N VAL A 158 15.38 1.47 12.93
CA VAL A 158 15.90 2.82 13.13
C VAL A 158 16.73 2.81 14.41
N SER A 159 18.02 3.10 14.29
CA SER A 159 18.91 3.31 15.43
C SER A 159 18.34 4.43 16.31
N GLY A 160 18.05 4.10 17.57
CA GLY A 160 17.60 5.11 18.53
C GLY A 160 18.73 6.11 18.84
N PRO A 161 18.41 7.34 19.26
CA PRO A 161 19.40 8.26 19.79
C PRO A 161 20.02 7.61 21.05
N GLY A 162 21.26 7.12 20.94
CA GLY A 162 21.98 6.40 22.01
C GLY A 162 22.54 5.02 21.64
N SER A 163 22.66 4.69 20.34
CA SER A 163 23.27 3.43 19.87
C SER A 163 24.63 3.62 19.18
N ASP A 164 25.20 4.82 19.26
CA ASP A 164 26.60 5.07 18.96
C ASP A 164 27.40 4.95 20.27
N ASP A 165 27.88 3.76 20.59
CA ASP A 165 28.95 3.49 21.58
C ASP A 165 30.11 2.76 20.88
#